data_AF-X1SZQ9-F1
#
_entry.id   AF-X1SZQ9-F1
#
_cell.length_a   1.000
_cell.length_b   1.000
_cell.length_c   1.000
_cell.angle_alpha   90.00
_cell.angle_beta   90.00
_cell.angle_gamma   90.00
#
_symmetry.space_group_name_H-M   'P 1'
#
loop_
_entity.id
_entity.type
_entity.pdbx_description
1 polymer ?
#
loop_
_entity_poly.entity_id
_entity_poly.type
_entity_poly.pdbx_seq_one_letter_code
_entity_poly.pdbx_strand_id
1 'polypeptide(L)' 'MNLLVTGTAGFIASKVTELLLKRGDEVVGIDNLNDAYDVRLKEWRLKQLEEFENFTFHRL' A
#
# COMPACT_ATOMS: atom_id res chain seq x y z
N MET A 1 -10.85 3.89 -11.16
CA MET A 1 -11.86 3.39 -10.20
C MET A 1 -11.34 3.61 -8.79
N ASN A 2 -12.21 3.64 -7.78
CA ASN A 2 -11.79 3.84 -6.39
C ASN A 2 -11.72 2.48 -5.70
N LEU A 3 -10.54 2.11 -5.22
CA LEU A 3 -10.24 0.76 -4.73
C LEU A 3 -9.73 0.81 -3.30
N LEU A 4 -10.21 -0.13 -2.47
CA LEU A 4 -9.71 -0.35 -1.12
C LEU A 4 -8.78 -1.57 -1.12
N VAL A 5 -7.53 -1.40 -0.65
CA VAL A 5 -6.58 -2.50 -0.52
C VAL A 5 -6.17 -2.68 0.93
N THR A 6 -6.55 -3.82 1.51
CA THR A 6 -6.16 -4.21 2.87
C THR A 6 -4.80 -4.91 2.89
N GLY A 7 -4.03 -4.71 3.95
CA GLY A 7 -2.67 -5.21 4.07
C GLY A 7 -1.73 -4.61 3.02
N THR A 8 -1.94 -3.35 2.62
CA THR A 8 -1.29 -2.72 1.45
C THR A 8 0.25 -2.74 1.53
N ALA A 9 0.83 -2.73 2.73
CA ALA A 9 2.28 -2.81 2.93
C ALA A 9 2.82 -4.26 2.92
N GLY A 10 1.93 -5.25 2.76
CA GLY A 10 2.26 -6.67 2.62
C GLY A 10 2.98 -7.01 1.32
N PHE A 11 3.51 -8.24 1.24
CA PHE A 11 4.32 -8.68 0.11
C PHE A 11 3.55 -8.64 -1.23
N ILE A 12 2.37 -9.27 -1.27
CA ILE A 12 1.55 -9.34 -2.49
C ILE A 12 0.84 -8.00 -2.72
N ALA A 13 0.19 -7.48 -1.69
CA ALA A 13 -0.67 -6.31 -1.79
C ALA A 13 0.11 -5.04 -2.18
N SER A 14 1.38 -4.89 -1.80
CA SER A 14 2.19 -3.75 -2.24
C SER A 14 2.39 -3.74 -3.76
N LYS A 15 2.66 -4.89 -4.36
CA LYS A 15 2.80 -5.00 -5.83
C LYS A 15 1.48 -4.85 -6.55
N VAL A 16 0.39 -5.38 -6.00
CA VAL A 16 -0.95 -5.16 -6.55
C VAL A 16 -1.32 -3.68 -6.50
N THR A 17 -1.07 -3.01 -5.37
CA THR A 17 -1.35 -1.58 -5.19
C THR A 17 -0.55 -0.75 -6.20
N GLU A 18 0.75 -1.02 -6.35
CA GLU A 18 1.59 -0.36 -7.34
C GLU A 18 1.05 -0.51 -8.78
N LEU A 19 0.59 -1.71 -9.16
CA LEU A 19 0.00 -1.96 -10.49
C LEU A 19 -1.31 -1.20 -10.70
N LEU A 20 -2.17 -1.12 -9.68
CA LEU A 20 -3.42 -0.37 -9.73
C LEU A 20 -3.16 1.13 -9.84
N LEU A 21 -2.22 1.66 -9.04
CA LEU A 21 -1.81 3.05 -9.07
C LEU A 21 -1.23 3.43 -10.44
N LYS A 22 -0.34 2.60 -11.01
CA LYS A 22 0.22 2.78 -12.36
C LYS A 22 -0.83 2.70 -13.47
N ARG A 23 -1.92 1.98 -13.27
CA ARG A 23 -3.07 1.96 -14.19
C ARG A 23 -3.89 3.26 -14.14
N GLY A 24 -3.68 4.10 -13.14
CA GLY A 24 -4.39 5.36 -12.91
C GLY A 24 -5.62 5.23 -12.00
N ASP A 25 -5.73 4.15 -11.22
CA ASP A 25 -6.80 4.01 -10.23
C ASP A 25 -6.49 4.76 -8.94
N GLU A 26 -7.51 5.28 -8.28
CA GLU A 26 -7.38 5.79 -6.91
C GLU A 26 -7.39 4.62 -5.94
N VAL A 27 -6.36 4.52 -5.11
CA VAL A 27 -6.25 3.44 -4.12
C VAL A 27 -6.16 3.99 -2.71
N VAL A 28 -7.09 3.55 -1.87
CA VAL A 28 -7.03 3.69 -0.42
C VAL A 28 -6.41 2.42 0.15
N GLY A 29 -5.22 2.53 0.72
CA GLY A 29 -4.49 1.43 1.33
C GLY A 29 -4.69 1.41 2.85
N ILE A 30 -4.91 0.22 3.43
CA ILE A 30 -5.00 0.03 4.88
C ILE A 30 -4.01 -1.05 5.32
N ASP A 31 -3.24 -0.78 6.37
CA ASP A 31 -2.35 -1.76 7.03
C ASP A 31 -2.13 -1.36 8.50
N ASN A 32 -1.98 -2.33 9.40
CA ASN A 32 -1.66 -2.05 10.80
C ASN A 32 -0.14 -1.98 11.07
N LEU A 33 0.68 -2.28 10.06
CA LEU A 33 2.13 -2.37 10.13
C LEU A 33 2.62 -3.27 11.28
N ASN A 34 1.92 -4.39 11.53
CA ASN A 34 2.33 -5.35 12.56
C ASN A 34 3.70 -5.97 12.27
N ASP A 35 4.27 -6.58 13.31
CA ASP A 35 5.61 -7.19 13.37
C ASP A 35 5.65 -8.66 12.94
N ALA A 36 4.57 -9.18 12.33
CA ALA A 36 4.57 -10.52 11.73
C ALA A 36 5.67 -10.68 10.65
N TYR A 37 6.13 -9.56 10.09
CA TYR A 37 7.36 -9.42 9.32
C TYR A 37 8.16 -8.25 9.86
N ASP A 38 9.43 -8.13 9.45
CA ASP A 38 10.23 -6.94 9.73
C ASP A 38 9.47 -5.67 9.28
N VAL A 39 9.10 -4.84 10.25
CA VAL A 39 8.33 -3.61 10.03
C VAL A 39 9.05 -2.69 9.05
N ARG A 40 10.39 -2.69 9.05
CA ARG A 40 11.21 -1.88 8.12
C ARG A 40 10.91 -2.25 6.66
N LEU A 41 10.60 -3.51 6.37
CA LEU A 41 10.25 -3.95 5.02
C LEU A 41 8.85 -3.46 4.62
N LYS A 42 7.91 -3.42 5.56
CA LYS A 42 6.58 -2.84 5.32
C LYS A 42 6.67 -1.33 5.10
N GLU A 43 7.43 -0.63 5.92
CA GLU A 43 7.68 0.81 5.77
C GLU A 43 8.36 1.13 4.44
N TRP A 44 9.36 0.33 4.05
CA TRP A 44 10.05 0.49 2.76
C TRP A 44 9.10 0.31 1.57
N ARG A 45 8.15 -0.64 1.63
CA ARG A 45 7.12 -0.80 0.60
C ARG A 45 6.11 0.34 0.63
N LEU A 46 5.64 0.74 1.80
CA LEU A 46 4.68 1.83 1.96
C LEU A 46 5.22 3.13 1.36
N LYS A 47 6.48 3.47 1.63
CA LYS A 47 7.15 4.66 1.05
C LYS A 47 7.11 4.70 -0.47
N GLN A 48 7.22 3.55 -1.15
CA GLN A 48 7.12 3.50 -2.61
C GLN A 48 5.69 3.78 -3.10
N LEU A 49 4.68 3.37 -2.34
CA LEU A 49 3.28 3.63 -2.68
C LEU A 49 2.91 5.10 -2.42
N GLU A 50 3.51 5.71 -1.41
CA GLU A 50 3.35 7.14 -1.08
C GLU A 50 3.93 8.09 -2.15
N GLU A 51 4.73 7.59 -3.10
CA GLU A 51 5.20 8.38 -4.26
C GLU A 51 4.10 8.64 -5.30
N PHE A 52 2.97 7.93 -5.23
CA PHE A 52 1.86 8.07 -6.16
C PHE A 52 0.82 9.06 -5.61
N GLU A 53 0.48 10.08 -6.39
CA GLU A 53 -0.52 11.10 -6.01
C GLU A 53 -1.93 10.53 -5.82
N ASN A 54 -2.24 9.42 -6.49
CA ASN A 54 -3.51 8.71 -6.43
C ASN A 54 -3.55 7.63 -5.33
N PHE A 55 -2.63 7.66 -4.36
CA PHE A 55 -2.60 6.77 -3.20
C PHE A 55 -2.93 7.52 -1.90
N THR A 56 -3.73 6.88 -1.04
CA THR A 56 -3.97 7.37 0.33
C THR A 56 -3.81 6.22 1.31
N PHE A 57 -3.05 6.41 2.37
CA PHE A 57 -2.81 5.39 3.38
C PHE A 57 -3.54 5.68 4.69
N HIS A 58 -4.18 4.65 5.26
CA HIS A 58 -4.70 4.67 6.62
C HIS A 58 -4.08 3.55 7.45
N ARG A 59 -3.51 3.94 8.58
CA ARG A 59 -3.05 2.98 9.58
C ARG A 59 -4.22 2.54 10.48
N LEU A 60 -4.32 1.23 10.72
CA LEU A 60 -5.20 0.64 11.75
C LEU A 60 -4.49 0.53 13.10
#